data_AF-A0ABD4DZ78-F1
#
_entry.id   AF-A0ABD4DZ78-F1
#
_cell.length_a   1.000
_cell.length_b   1.000
_cell.length_c   1.000
_cell.angle_alpha   90.00
_cell.angle_beta   90.00
_cell.angle_gamma   90.00
#
_symmetry.space_group_name_H-M   'P 1'
#
loop_
_entity.id
_entity.type
_entity.pdbx_description
1 polymer ?
#
loop_
_entity_poly.entity_id
_entity_poly.type
_entity_poly.pdbx_seq_one_letter_code
_entity_poly.pdbx_strand_id
1 'polypeptide(L)'
;MEQRDAAILAQFDEYTIEDKGGDVMPFVVYGWRDHAEDSVLAGTRRKSFLECFETEELARAAFPTALDGTRYRGVAGNLSHLPDTEEN
;
A
#
# COMPACT_ATOMS: atom_id res chain seq x y z
N MET A 1 5.50 23.88 -0.32
CA MET A 1 5.86 22.65 0.40
C MET A 1 4.86 22.52 1.54
N GLU A 2 3.77 21.81 1.28
CA GLU A 2 2.81 21.45 2.34
C GLU A 2 3.52 20.53 3.34
N GLN A 3 3.44 20.88 4.62
CA GLN A 3 3.81 19.98 5.70
C GLN A 3 2.83 18.82 5.65
N ARG A 4 3.18 17.71 4.98
CA ARG A 4 2.40 16.48 5.07
C ARG A 4 2.35 16.09 6.53
N ASP A 5 1.15 15.82 7.03
CA ASP A 5 0.92 15.53 8.45
C ASP A 5 1.86 14.41 8.91
N ALA A 6 2.78 14.75 9.81
CA ALA A 6 3.66 13.79 10.47
C ALA A 6 2.87 12.64 11.12
N ALA A 7 1.58 12.86 11.39
CA ALA A 7 0.63 11.85 11.86
C ALA A 7 0.40 10.71 10.86
N ILE A 8 0.42 10.94 9.54
CA ILE A 8 0.29 9.87 8.55
C ILE A 8 1.60 9.07 8.48
N LEU A 9 2.74 9.76 8.56
CA LEU A 9 4.06 9.13 8.54
C LEU A 9 4.35 8.31 9.82
N ALA A 10 3.74 8.65 10.94
CA ALA A 10 3.86 7.91 12.20
C ALA A 10 2.91 6.71 12.33
N GLN A 11 2.00 6.51 11.37
CA GLN A 11 0.97 5.47 11.45
C GLN A 11 1.37 4.12 10.84
N PHE A 12 2.47 4.08 10.08
CA PHE A 12 2.92 2.90 9.35
C PHE A 12 4.37 2.58 9.66
N ASP A 13 4.67 1.29 9.72
CA ASP A 13 6.00 0.76 10.01
C ASP A 13 6.91 0.80 8.77
N GLU A 14 6.30 0.74 7.59
CA GLU A 14 7.03 0.68 6.31
C GLU A 14 6.21 1.31 5.18
N TYR A 15 6.90 1.81 4.16
CA TYR A 15 6.30 2.38 2.96
C TYR A 15 6.86 1.67 1.74
N THR A 16 6.03 1.52 0.70
CA THR A 16 6.47 0.96 -0.58
C THR A 16 5.93 1.75 -1.76
N ILE A 17 6.73 1.91 -2.81
CA ILE A 17 6.33 2.51 -4.09
C ILE A 17 6.15 1.38 -5.11
N GLU A 18 4.98 1.31 -5.75
CA GLU A 18 4.71 0.36 -6.83
C GLU A 18 4.40 1.10 -8.12
N ASP A 19 5.06 0.71 -9.21
CA ASP A 19 4.64 1.08 -10.56
C ASP A 19 3.48 0.16 -11.00
N LYS A 20 2.33 0.76 -11.31
CA LYS A 20 1.11 0.10 -11.79
C LYS A 20 0.98 0.08 -13.32
N GLY A 21 1.87 0.74 -14.05
CA GLY A 21 1.87 0.73 -15.52
C GLY A 21 0.64 1.39 -16.15
N GLY A 22 0.12 2.46 -15.54
CA GLY A 22 -1.01 3.26 -16.05
C GLY A 22 -0.58 4.60 -16.65
N ASP A 23 -1.47 5.24 -17.42
CA ASP A 23 -1.16 6.51 -18.12
C ASP A 23 -1.18 7.73 -17.20
N VAL A 24 -1.88 7.67 -16.06
CA VAL A 24 -2.02 8.79 -15.12
C VAL A 24 -1.66 8.32 -13.72
N MET A 25 -0.65 8.97 -13.12
CA MET A 25 -0.12 8.68 -11.79
C MET A 25 0.21 7.18 -11.53
N PRO A 26 1.12 6.58 -12.34
CA PRO A 26 1.42 5.16 -12.27
C PRO A 26 2.14 4.73 -10.98
N PHE A 27 2.80 5.66 -10.28
CA PHE A 27 3.60 5.34 -9.09
C PHE A 27 2.78 5.50 -7.83
N VAL A 28 2.38 4.38 -7.23
CA VAL A 28 1.51 4.35 -6.06
C VAL A 28 2.29 4.06 -4.79
N VAL A 29 2.10 4.89 -3.77
CA VAL A 29 2.67 4.71 -2.44
C VAL A 29 1.67 4.00 -1.53
N TYR A 30 2.13 2.91 -0.93
CA TYR A 30 1.40 2.18 0.10
C TYR A 30 2.12 2.26 1.43
N GLY A 31 1.34 2.40 2.50
CA GLY A 31 1.79 2.23 3.88
C GLY A 31 1.47 0.82 4.38
N TRP A 32 2.40 0.25 5.13
CA TRP A 32 2.29 -1.08 5.73
C TRP A 32 2.41 -0.97 7.24
N ARG A 33 1.51 -1.65 7.94
CA ARG A 33 1.59 -1.83 9.38
C ARG A 33 1.05 -3.18 9.78
N ASP A 34 1.50 -3.70 10.90
CA ASP A 34 0.87 -4.89 11.47
C ASP A 34 -0.51 -4.53 12.01
N HIS A 35 -1.44 -5.48 11.91
CA HIS A 35 -2.70 -5.38 12.64
C HIS A 35 -2.42 -5.48 14.15
N ALA A 36 -3.17 -4.72 14.94
CA ALA A 36 -3.08 -4.77 16.40
C ALA A 36 -3.37 -6.19 16.91
N GLU A 37 -2.76 -6.57 18.03
CA GLU A 37 -2.85 -7.92 18.60
C GLU A 37 -4.28 -8.32 19.00
N ASP A 38 -5.14 -7.33 19.24
CA ASP A 38 -6.56 -7.50 19.55
C ASP A 38 -7.45 -7.66 18.29
N SER A 39 -6.89 -7.54 17.10
CA SER A 39 -7.58 -7.76 15.82
C SER A 39 -7.70 -9.24 15.48
N VAL A 40 -8.80 -9.64 14.85
CA VAL A 40 -8.95 -10.98 14.25
C VAL A 40 -7.94 -11.25 13.13
N LEU A 41 -7.27 -10.20 12.64
CA LEU A 41 -6.21 -10.25 11.64
C LEU A 41 -4.81 -10.08 12.26
N ALA A 42 -4.68 -10.16 13.60
CA ALA A 42 -3.39 -10.10 14.29
C ALA A 42 -2.39 -11.09 13.66
N GLY A 43 -1.13 -10.65 13.53
CA GLY A 43 -0.07 -11.41 12.84
C GLY A 43 -0.08 -11.27 11.32
N THR A 44 -1.00 -10.49 10.74
CA THR A 44 -0.96 -10.11 9.31
C THR A 44 -0.64 -8.63 9.13
N ARG A 45 -0.10 -8.29 7.95
CA ARG A 45 0.20 -6.91 7.56
C ARG A 45 -0.96 -6.26 6.81
N ARG A 46 -1.37 -5.08 7.27
CA ARG A 46 -2.31 -4.20 6.60
C ARG A 46 -1.60 -3.35 5.55
N LYS A 47 -2.03 -3.46 4.30
CA LYS A 47 -1.67 -2.53 3.21
C LYS A 47 -2.69 -1.40 3.14
N SER A 48 -2.25 -0.15 3.11
CA SER A 48 -3.12 1.03 2.93
C SER A 48 -2.61 1.90 1.79
N PHE A 49 -3.49 2.30 0.89
CA PHE A 49 -3.19 3.30 -0.14
C PHE A 49 -2.98 4.66 0.53
N LEU A 50 -1.91 5.35 0.18
CA LEU A 50 -1.64 6.70 0.67
C LEU A 50 -1.80 7.73 -0.44
N GLU A 51 -1.02 7.59 -1.51
CA GLU A 51 -0.92 8.61 -2.55
C GLU A 51 -0.40 8.01 -3.87
N CYS A 52 -0.63 8.69 -4.99
CA CYS A 52 -0.12 8.32 -6.30
C CYS A 52 0.58 9.52 -6.95
N PHE A 53 1.63 9.22 -7.72
CA PHE A 53 2.51 10.19 -8.34
C PHE A 53 2.70 9.91 -9.82
N GLU A 54 2.93 10.97 -10.59
CA GLU A 54 3.23 10.90 -12.02
C GLU A 54 4.59 10.28 -12.30
N THR A 55 5.57 10.51 -11.42
CA THR A 55 6.93 9.98 -11.55
C THR A 55 7.42 9.34 -10.26
N GLU A 56 8.33 8.38 -10.41
CA GLU A 56 8.99 7.71 -9.29
C GLU A 56 9.78 8.72 -8.43
N GLU A 57 10.42 9.70 -9.06
CA GLU A 57 11.21 10.73 -8.40
C GLU A 57 10.36 11.57 -7.44
N LEU A 58 9.14 11.94 -7.86
CA LEU A 58 8.19 12.65 -7.01
C LEU A 58 7.75 11.79 -5.83
N ALA A 59 7.48 10.50 -6.07
CA ALA A 59 7.12 9.56 -5.01
C ALA A 59 8.26 9.38 -4.00
N ARG A 60 9.51 9.26 -4.45
CA ARG A 60 10.69 9.15 -3.57
C ARG A 60 11.04 10.45 -2.86
N ALA A 61 10.82 11.60 -3.48
CA ALA A 61 10.97 12.88 -2.81
C ALA A 61 9.95 13.05 -1.68
N ALA A 62 8.73 12.54 -1.88
CA ALA A 62 7.67 12.53 -0.88
C ALA A 62 7.89 11.49 0.24
N PHE A 63 8.37 10.30 -0.13
CA PHE A 63 8.59 9.16 0.76
C PHE A 63 10.01 8.59 0.58
N PRO A 64 11.05 9.28 1.10
CA PRO A 64 12.45 8.90 0.86
C PRO A 64 12.85 7.57 1.49
N THR A 65 12.08 7.09 2.48
CA THR A 65 12.26 5.80 3.15
C THR A 65 11.45 4.68 2.52
N ALA A 66 10.67 4.94 1.46
CA ALA A 66 9.86 3.91 0.83
C ALA A 66 10.72 2.94 0.02
N LEU A 67 10.43 1.65 0.21
CA LEU A 67 11.06 0.55 -0.51
C LEU A 67 10.37 0.29 -1.85
N ASP A 68 11.00 -0.48 -2.72
CA ASP A 68 10.35 -0.94 -3.94
C ASP A 68 9.28 -1.99 -3.62
N GLY A 69 8.04 -1.72 -4.06
CA GLY A 69 6.85 -2.49 -3.67
C GLY A 69 6.72 -3.87 -4.30
N THR A 70 7.73 -4.32 -5.05
CA THR A 70 7.85 -5.72 -5.48
C THR A 70 8.16 -6.67 -4.33
N ARG A 71 8.60 -6.18 -3.16
CA ARG A 71 8.97 -7.01 -1.99
C ARG A 71 7.80 -7.85 -1.41
N TYR A 72 6.56 -7.40 -1.57
CA TYR A 72 5.35 -8.06 -1.02
C TYR A 72 4.40 -8.64 -2.07
N ARG A 73 4.84 -8.79 -3.33
CA ARG A 73 4.03 -9.45 -4.38
C ARG A 73 3.86 -10.97 -4.16
N GLY A 74 4.54 -11.55 -3.17
CA GLY A 74 4.31 -12.92 -2.74
C GLY A 74 3.13 -13.00 -1.77
N VAL A 75 2.05 -13.64 -2.19
CA VAL A 75 0.85 -13.94 -1.39
C VAL A 75 -0.05 -12.74 -1.08
N ALA A 76 -0.34 -11.91 -2.09
CA ALA A 76 -1.70 -11.36 -2.15
C ALA A 76 -2.63 -12.57 -2.33
N GLY A 77 -3.20 -13.08 -1.23
CA GLY A 77 -4.33 -13.99 -1.31
C GLY A 77 -5.40 -13.27 -2.09
N ASN A 78 -5.50 -13.56 -3.38
CA ASN A 78 -6.63 -13.16 -4.20
C ASN A 78 -7.85 -13.79 -3.56
N LEU A 79 -8.54 -13.05 -2.69
CA LEU A 79 -9.95 -13.27 -2.37
C LEU A 79 -10.79 -12.78 -3.56
N SER A 80 -10.36 -13.14 -4.77
CA SER A 80 -11.10 -12.86 -5.98
C SER A 80 -12.28 -13.82 -5.98
N HIS A 81 -13.42 -13.25 -5.58
CA HIS A 81 -14.76 -13.79 -5.70
C HIS A 81 -15.02 -15.10 -4.94
N LEU A 82 -15.80 -14.98 -3.87
CA LEU A 82 -16.72 -16.05 -3.48
C LEU A 82 -17.43 -16.56 -4.76
N PRO A 83 -17.63 -17.88 -4.92
CA PRO A 83 -18.37 -18.38 -6.08
C PRO A 83 -19.71 -17.66 -6.13
N ASP A 84 -20.00 -16.97 -7.25
CA ASP A 84 -21.37 -16.61 -7.57
C ASP A 84 -22.15 -17.91 -7.48
N THR A 85 -23.09 -17.96 -6.54
CA THR A 85 -24.08 -19.02 -6.45
C THR A 85 -24.71 -19.17 -7.84
N GLU A 86 -24.25 -20.17 -8.60
CA GLU A 86 -25.14 -20.96 -9.42
C GLU A 86 -26.19 -21.51 -8.47
N GLU A 87 -27.38 -20.90 -8.41
CA GLU A 87 -28.61 -21.63 -8.12
C GLU A 87 -29.85 -20.78 -8.46
N ASN A 88 -30.52 -21.26 -9.52
CA ASN A 88 -31.92 -21.12 -9.95
C ASN A 88 -32.36 -19.89 -10.74
#